data_AF-A0A8D3CDZ8-F1
#
_entry.id   AF-A0A8D3CDZ8-F1
#
_cell.length_a   1.000
_cell.length_b   1.000
_cell.length_c   1.000
_cell.angle_alpha   90.00
_cell.angle_beta   90.00
_cell.angle_gamma   90.00
#
_symmetry.space_group_name_H-M   'P 1'
#
loop_
_entity.id
_entity.type
_entity.pdbx_description
1 polymer ?
#
loop_
_entity_poly.entity_id
_entity_poly.type
_entity_poly.pdbx_seq_one_letter_code
_entity_poly.pdbx_strand_id
1 'polypeptide(L)'
;LGLQPRTHSKTTNKHSNLHREDQHITIEELWRGWKSSEVHNWTQDEVLRWLKEFVELPQYERNFKDFKVNGNTLPRIAANEPSFLSVQLRVQDQRDKQKLNIKALDVVLFGSPTRPHNYMKDLLLIVSVVMGVGGCWFATAQNKASKVHISKMMKDLESLQTAEQSLIDLQEQLMRAQEEKRNVAEEKQNLEVKMRDEIMGAQWEAHRLHELRQGAVTELSRLRYAEEELVQVRGALKQVEKDMQASWTSSEVLQQWLQLTHEVEVQYYNVKKQSAVQQLATAKEEAEKIKKKRSSVLGTLHVAHSSSLDQVDHKILQAKNALSEVTACLRERLHRWQQIERLCGFPLIRNSGLANLTAKLYSDSIALALPRVPQQSCSCHSSVHGSIEDLLEESPPPILPQMPGE
;
A
#
# COMPACT_ATOMS: atom_id res chain seq x y z
N LEU A 1 29.01 -15.12 43.27
CA LEU A 1 29.17 -16.35 44.07
C LEU A 1 28.93 -17.54 43.16
N GLY A 2 29.95 -18.37 42.95
CA GLY A 2 29.90 -19.55 42.09
C GLY A 2 31.29 -19.92 41.61
N LEU A 3 31.83 -21.00 42.18
CA LEU A 3 33.23 -21.42 42.18
C LEU A 3 33.73 -22.00 40.84
N GLN A 4 35.05 -22.00 40.68
CA GLN A 4 35.87 -22.70 39.68
C GLN A 4 35.57 -24.23 39.66
N PRO A 5 35.86 -24.98 38.57
CA PRO A 5 37.23 -25.50 38.39
C PRO A 5 37.68 -25.67 36.91
N ARG A 6 38.90 -25.24 36.57
CA ARG A 6 39.51 -25.41 35.23
C ARG A 6 40.77 -26.30 35.27
N THR A 7 40.73 -27.36 36.08
CA THR A 7 41.87 -28.29 36.27
C THR A 7 41.64 -29.69 35.68
N HIS A 8 40.45 -30.02 35.15
CA HIS A 8 40.14 -31.39 34.73
C HIS A 8 40.64 -31.82 33.33
N SER A 9 41.03 -30.91 32.43
CA SER A 9 41.36 -31.29 31.03
C SER A 9 42.82 -31.68 30.77
N LYS A 10 43.75 -31.38 31.69
CA LYS A 10 45.18 -31.73 31.53
C LYS A 10 45.50 -33.15 32.00
N THR A 11 44.74 -33.70 32.94
CA THR A 11 44.94 -35.08 33.42
C THR A 11 44.35 -36.11 32.47
N THR A 12 43.21 -35.82 31.83
CA THR A 12 42.50 -36.76 30.94
C THR A 12 43.28 -37.14 29.68
N ASN A 13 44.02 -36.19 29.07
CA ASN A 13 44.85 -36.45 27.88
C ASN A 13 46.16 -37.21 28.18
N LYS A 14 46.61 -37.22 29.45
CA LYS A 14 47.81 -37.96 29.86
C LYS A 14 47.48 -39.45 30.02
N HIS A 15 46.39 -39.77 30.74
CA HIS A 15 45.96 -41.15 30.95
C HIS A 15 45.60 -41.90 29.66
N SER A 16 45.15 -41.20 28.60
CA SER A 16 44.75 -41.83 27.33
C SER A 16 45.91 -42.25 26.43
N ASN A 17 47.13 -41.69 26.61
CA ASN A 17 48.28 -42.06 25.77
C ASN A 17 49.02 -43.30 26.30
N LEU A 18 48.87 -43.65 27.58
CA LEU A 18 49.47 -44.86 28.15
C LEU A 18 48.55 -46.08 28.11
N HIS A 19 47.23 -45.88 28.16
CA HIS A 19 46.25 -46.96 28.10
C HIS A 19 45.43 -46.82 26.85
N ARG A 20 45.92 -47.45 25.76
CA ARG A 20 45.14 -47.45 24.53
C ARG A 20 44.02 -48.49 24.55
N GLU A 21 44.07 -49.53 25.38
CA GLU A 21 42.92 -50.43 25.62
C GLU A 21 43.08 -51.46 26.78
N ASP A 22 44.25 -51.66 27.39
CA ASP A 22 44.46 -52.71 28.41
C ASP A 22 44.85 -52.20 29.82
N GLN A 23 44.37 -52.92 30.86
CA GLN A 23 44.56 -52.63 32.30
C GLN A 23 45.96 -53.01 32.85
N HIS A 24 46.81 -53.66 32.05
CA HIS A 24 48.17 -54.05 32.42
C HIS A 24 49.16 -53.57 31.36
N ILE A 25 50.01 -52.60 31.71
CA ILE A 25 51.08 -52.14 30.83
C ILE A 25 52.27 -53.06 31.03
N THR A 26 52.69 -53.78 29.98
CA THR A 26 53.91 -54.59 30.04
C THR A 26 55.16 -53.71 29.86
N ILE A 27 56.27 -54.08 30.50
CA ILE A 27 57.55 -53.34 30.40
C ILE A 27 58.02 -53.23 28.94
N GLU A 28 57.69 -54.21 28.09
CA GLU A 28 58.02 -54.19 26.67
C GLU A 28 57.24 -53.14 25.86
N GLU A 29 55.99 -52.85 26.21
CA GLU A 29 55.18 -51.84 25.53
C GLU A 29 55.64 -50.42 25.85
N LEU A 30 56.02 -50.17 27.11
CA LEU A 30 56.67 -48.91 27.50
C LEU A 30 57.99 -48.70 26.77
N TRP A 31 58.78 -49.76 26.61
CA TRP A 31 60.05 -49.68 25.89
C TRP A 31 59.87 -49.44 24.39
N ARG A 32 58.85 -50.06 23.76
CA ARG A 32 58.48 -49.81 22.36
C ARG A 32 57.91 -48.40 22.17
N GLY A 33 57.04 -47.94 23.06
CA GLY A 33 56.46 -46.59 23.04
C GLY A 33 57.49 -45.49 23.26
N TRP A 34 58.47 -45.73 24.14
CA TRP A 34 59.60 -44.83 24.30
C TRP A 34 60.47 -44.76 23.04
N LYS A 35 60.85 -45.90 22.46
CA LYS A 35 61.69 -45.94 21.25
C LYS A 35 61.04 -45.29 20.02
N SER A 36 59.72 -45.33 19.92
CA SER A 36 58.97 -44.66 18.84
C SER A 36 58.64 -43.19 19.13
N SER A 37 58.87 -42.71 20.35
CA SER A 37 58.58 -41.34 20.74
C SER A 37 59.59 -40.34 20.14
N GLU A 38 59.11 -39.15 19.79
CA GLU A 38 59.95 -38.03 19.32
C GLU A 38 61.04 -37.65 20.34
N VAL A 39 60.79 -37.94 21.62
CA VAL A 39 61.68 -37.65 22.75
C VAL A 39 62.94 -38.52 22.73
N HIS A 40 62.86 -39.75 22.22
CA HIS A 40 64.03 -40.62 22.12
C HIS A 40 65.11 -40.03 21.20
N ASN A 41 64.68 -39.35 20.13
CA ASN A 41 65.54 -38.74 19.13
C ASN A 41 65.94 -37.29 19.46
N TRP A 42 65.65 -36.81 20.68
CA TRP A 42 66.01 -35.45 21.05
C TRP A 42 67.51 -35.20 21.01
N THR A 43 67.85 -34.14 20.31
CA THR A 43 69.20 -33.57 20.29
C THR A 43 69.51 -32.89 21.62
N GLN A 44 70.79 -32.68 21.89
CA GLN A 44 71.25 -31.97 23.09
C GLN A 44 70.53 -30.61 23.26
N ASP A 45 70.37 -29.85 22.18
CA ASP A 45 69.72 -28.53 22.22
C ASP A 45 68.23 -28.59 22.59
N GLU A 46 67.55 -29.67 22.22
CA GLU A 46 66.14 -29.89 22.58
C GLU A 46 66.00 -30.28 24.06
N VAL A 47 66.92 -31.09 24.58
CA VAL A 47 67.00 -31.41 26.01
C VAL A 47 67.32 -30.16 26.84
N LEU A 48 68.22 -29.30 26.38
CA LEU A 48 68.54 -28.04 27.04
C LEU A 48 67.36 -27.06 27.00
N ARG A 49 66.62 -27.00 25.90
CA ARG A 49 65.38 -26.21 25.78
C ARG A 49 64.32 -26.72 26.74
N TRP A 50 64.16 -28.04 26.83
CA TRP A 50 63.26 -28.68 27.79
C TRP A 50 63.64 -28.35 29.25
N LEU A 51 64.93 -28.41 29.58
CA LEU A 51 65.44 -28.08 30.91
C LEU A 51 65.13 -26.62 31.30
N LYS A 52 65.22 -25.68 30.34
CA LYS A 52 64.94 -24.26 30.55
C LYS A 52 63.46 -23.93 30.62
N GLU A 53 62.71 -24.31 29.59
CA GLU A 53 61.32 -23.88 29.38
C GLU A 53 60.32 -24.71 30.18
N PHE A 54 60.60 -26.01 30.36
CA PHE A 54 59.65 -26.93 30.98
C PHE A 54 60.10 -27.39 32.37
N VAL A 55 61.40 -27.61 32.61
CA VAL A 55 61.89 -27.99 33.96
C VAL A 55 62.20 -26.77 34.83
N GLU A 56 62.45 -25.62 34.21
CA GLU A 56 62.80 -24.35 34.86
C GLU A 56 64.07 -24.46 35.71
N LEU A 57 65.04 -25.26 35.27
CA LEU A 57 66.34 -25.45 35.95
C LEU A 57 67.51 -25.08 35.03
N PRO A 58 67.63 -23.80 34.60
CA PRO A 58 68.69 -23.35 33.70
C PRO A 58 70.09 -23.45 34.31
N GLN A 59 70.20 -23.52 35.65
CA GLN A 59 71.47 -23.59 36.37
C GLN A 59 72.30 -24.86 36.07
N TYR A 60 71.65 -25.94 35.64
CA TYR A 60 72.33 -27.19 35.29
C TYR A 60 72.63 -27.32 33.79
N GLU A 61 72.30 -26.30 32.98
CA GLU A 61 72.50 -26.31 31.53
C GLU A 61 73.95 -26.63 31.14
N ARG A 62 74.92 -26.04 31.84
CA ARG A 62 76.35 -26.25 31.57
C ARG A 62 76.75 -27.71 31.79
N ASN A 63 76.26 -28.33 32.86
CA ASN A 63 76.53 -29.74 33.15
C ASN A 63 75.89 -30.64 32.09
N PHE A 64 74.64 -30.38 31.70
CA PHE A 64 73.98 -31.13 30.63
C PHE A 64 74.69 -30.95 29.27
N LYS A 65 75.31 -29.79 29.05
CA LYS A 65 76.11 -29.49 27.87
C LYS A 65 77.44 -30.25 27.85
N ASP A 66 78.16 -30.24 28.97
CA ASP A 66 79.47 -30.88 29.12
C ASP A 66 79.38 -32.41 29.05
N PHE A 67 78.30 -32.99 29.57
CA PHE A 67 78.08 -34.44 29.59
C PHE A 67 77.30 -34.99 28.39
N LYS A 68 77.01 -34.17 27.36
CA LYS A 68 76.32 -34.60 26.12
C LYS A 68 75.02 -35.37 26.38
N VAL A 69 74.19 -34.83 27.27
CA VAL A 69 72.90 -35.43 27.63
C VAL A 69 71.92 -35.30 26.46
N ASN A 70 71.53 -36.43 25.87
CA ASN A 70 70.58 -36.51 24.76
C ASN A 70 69.28 -37.21 25.20
N GLY A 71 68.28 -37.25 24.30
CA GLY A 71 66.99 -37.90 24.55
C GLY A 71 67.11 -39.32 25.11
N ASN A 72 68.08 -40.10 24.61
CA ASN A 72 68.36 -41.47 25.07
C ASN A 72 68.78 -41.61 26.56
N THR A 73 69.20 -40.52 27.21
CA THR A 73 69.60 -40.51 28.63
C THR A 73 68.48 -40.08 29.58
N LEU A 74 67.36 -39.55 29.05
CA LEU A 74 66.20 -39.13 29.85
C LEU A 74 65.57 -40.26 30.67
N PRO A 75 65.48 -41.53 30.19
CA PRO A 75 64.99 -42.63 31.01
C PRO A 75 65.85 -42.93 32.24
N ARG A 76 67.17 -42.71 32.15
CA ARG A 76 68.10 -42.88 33.29
C ARG A 76 67.88 -41.79 34.35
N ILE A 77 67.49 -40.59 33.90
CA ILE A 77 67.10 -39.48 34.77
C ILE A 77 65.75 -39.77 35.43
N ALA A 78 64.78 -40.31 34.67
CA ALA A 78 63.48 -40.73 35.21
C ALA A 78 63.59 -41.89 36.21
N ALA A 79 64.55 -42.80 36.04
CA ALA A 79 64.83 -43.90 36.96
C ALA A 79 65.53 -43.49 38.27
N ASN A 80 65.85 -42.20 38.46
CA ASN A 80 66.53 -41.66 39.63
C ASN A 80 67.93 -42.27 39.93
N GLU A 81 68.73 -42.60 38.91
CA GLU A 81 70.05 -43.19 39.18
C GLU A 81 70.98 -42.21 39.93
N PRO A 82 71.41 -42.52 41.17
CA PRO A 82 72.14 -41.56 42.01
C PRO A 82 73.55 -41.28 41.47
N SER A 83 74.16 -42.24 40.78
CA SER A 83 75.44 -42.10 40.07
C SER A 83 75.35 -41.08 38.93
N PHE A 84 74.30 -41.15 38.10
CA PHE A 84 74.12 -40.24 36.98
C PHE A 84 73.75 -38.81 37.43
N LEU A 85 72.81 -38.68 38.37
CA LEU A 85 72.32 -37.38 38.82
C LEU A 85 73.30 -36.63 39.75
N SER A 86 73.99 -37.36 40.64
CA SER A 86 74.86 -36.74 41.66
C SER A 86 76.32 -36.64 41.21
N VAL A 87 76.85 -37.65 40.50
CA VAL A 87 78.27 -37.69 40.09
C VAL A 87 78.47 -37.03 38.72
N GLN A 88 77.61 -37.32 37.75
CA GLN A 88 77.70 -36.74 36.40
C GLN A 88 77.02 -35.37 36.31
N LEU A 89 75.73 -35.25 36.63
CA LEU A 89 75.00 -33.98 36.47
C LEU A 89 75.24 -32.95 37.59
N ARG A 90 75.99 -33.33 38.65
CA ARG A 90 76.32 -32.51 39.83
C ARG A 90 75.11 -31.80 40.46
N VAL A 91 73.93 -32.42 40.38
CA VAL A 91 72.73 -31.91 41.07
C VAL A 91 72.84 -32.38 42.51
N GLN A 92 73.11 -31.47 43.45
CA GLN A 92 73.23 -31.82 44.88
C GLN A 92 71.89 -31.66 45.63
N ASP A 93 71.03 -30.73 45.22
CA ASP A 93 69.72 -30.51 45.88
C ASP A 93 68.75 -31.66 45.57
N GLN A 94 68.18 -32.25 46.62
CA GLN A 94 67.22 -33.33 46.54
C GLN A 94 65.90 -32.89 45.86
N ARG A 95 65.52 -31.62 45.99
CA ARG A 95 64.29 -31.07 45.38
C ARG A 95 64.41 -30.95 43.86
N ASP A 96 65.58 -30.53 43.38
CA ASP A 96 65.87 -30.41 41.95
C ASP A 96 65.98 -31.79 41.31
N LYS A 97 66.54 -32.79 42.01
CA LYS A 97 66.52 -34.20 41.58
C LYS A 97 65.09 -34.72 41.41
N GLN A 98 64.22 -34.49 42.40
CA GLN A 98 62.83 -34.92 42.34
C GLN A 98 62.04 -34.19 41.25
N LYS A 99 62.23 -32.87 41.10
CA LYS A 99 61.58 -32.07 40.04
C LYS A 99 62.01 -32.53 38.65
N LEU A 100 63.31 -32.78 38.46
CA LEU A 100 63.87 -33.27 37.21
C LEU A 100 63.39 -34.70 36.90
N ASN A 101 63.36 -35.60 37.89
CA ASN A 101 62.83 -36.95 37.73
C ASN A 101 61.36 -36.92 37.30
N ILE A 102 60.49 -36.24 38.06
CA ILE A 102 59.04 -36.21 37.77
C ILE A 102 58.77 -35.67 36.36
N LYS A 103 59.51 -34.63 35.94
CA LYS A 103 59.35 -34.07 34.60
C LYS A 103 59.97 -34.96 33.52
N ALA A 104 61.09 -35.62 33.79
CA ALA A 104 61.68 -36.59 32.86
C ALA A 104 60.74 -37.79 32.67
N LEU A 105 60.11 -38.25 33.75
CA LEU A 105 59.10 -39.30 33.73
C LEU A 105 57.85 -38.86 32.95
N ASP A 106 57.36 -37.64 33.15
CA ASP A 106 56.23 -37.07 32.38
C ASP A 106 56.55 -37.05 30.87
N VAL A 107 57.78 -36.71 30.51
CA VAL A 107 58.22 -36.64 29.10
C VAL A 107 58.50 -38.01 28.49
N VAL A 108 59.06 -38.95 29.26
CA VAL A 108 59.30 -40.34 28.81
C VAL A 108 57.99 -41.11 28.65
N LEU A 109 57.00 -40.83 29.51
CA LEU A 109 55.70 -41.51 29.48
C LEU A 109 54.71 -40.85 28.51
N PHE A 110 54.67 -39.51 28.40
CA PHE A 110 53.63 -38.81 27.65
C PHE A 110 54.13 -38.01 26.44
N GLY A 111 55.43 -38.03 26.16
CA GLY A 111 56.03 -37.40 24.97
C GLY A 111 56.42 -35.92 25.14
N SER A 112 56.81 -35.30 24.03
CA SER A 112 57.30 -33.92 23.98
C SER A 112 56.23 -32.92 24.45
N PRO A 113 56.53 -32.00 25.38
CA PRO A 113 55.54 -31.05 25.85
C PRO A 113 55.15 -30.07 24.74
N THR A 114 53.85 -30.00 24.43
CA THR A 114 53.32 -29.19 23.33
C THR A 114 53.43 -27.69 23.65
N ARG A 115 53.98 -26.92 22.69
CA ARG A 115 54.14 -25.46 22.78
C ARG A 115 52.78 -24.77 22.98
N PRO A 116 52.63 -23.84 23.95
CA PRO A 116 51.34 -23.25 24.28
C PRO A 116 51.13 -21.86 23.64
N HIS A 117 51.33 -21.70 22.32
CA HIS A 117 50.84 -20.47 21.65
C HIS A 117 50.66 -20.64 20.14
N ASN A 118 49.45 -20.33 19.63
CA ASN A 118 49.12 -20.41 18.20
C ASN A 118 48.33 -19.15 17.78
N TYR A 119 49.05 -18.03 17.56
CA TYR A 119 48.49 -16.69 17.32
C TYR A 119 47.44 -16.62 16.19
N MET A 120 47.52 -17.52 15.21
CA MET A 120 46.54 -17.61 14.13
C MET A 120 45.15 -18.05 14.60
N LYS A 121 45.08 -18.91 15.62
CA LYS A 121 43.79 -19.36 16.18
C LYS A 121 43.11 -18.24 16.97
N ASP A 122 43.89 -17.46 17.71
CA ASP A 122 43.37 -16.34 18.52
C ASP A 122 42.91 -15.19 17.62
N LEU A 123 43.63 -14.90 16.53
CA LEU A 123 43.22 -13.89 15.54
C LEU A 123 41.89 -14.25 14.87
N LEU A 124 41.72 -15.51 14.47
CA LEU A 124 40.48 -16.01 13.87
C LEU A 124 39.30 -15.89 14.85
N LEU A 125 39.55 -16.16 16.14
CA LEU A 125 38.54 -16.08 17.19
C LEU A 125 38.07 -14.63 17.40
N ILE A 126 39.01 -13.68 17.42
CA ILE A 126 38.69 -12.25 17.58
C ILE A 126 37.87 -11.73 16.38
N VAL A 127 38.26 -12.09 15.15
CA VAL A 127 37.52 -11.68 13.94
C VAL A 127 36.09 -12.24 13.93
N SER A 128 35.91 -13.49 14.38
CA SER A 128 34.58 -14.11 14.52
C SER A 128 33.68 -13.37 15.50
N VAL A 129 34.22 -12.99 16.67
CA VAL A 129 33.46 -12.26 17.69
C VAL A 129 33.05 -10.86 17.19
N VAL A 130 33.95 -10.14 16.52
CA VAL A 130 33.66 -8.79 15.99
C VAL A 130 32.58 -8.85 14.91
N MET A 131 32.63 -9.85 14.02
CA MET A 131 31.59 -10.05 13.00
C MET A 131 30.22 -10.38 13.61
N GLY A 132 30.19 -11.20 14.65
CA GLY A 132 28.95 -11.51 15.38
C GLY A 132 28.33 -10.28 16.05
N VAL A 133 29.14 -9.46 16.73
CA VAL A 133 28.67 -8.24 17.39
C VAL A 133 28.24 -7.17 16.37
N GLY A 134 28.99 -7.01 15.28
CA GLY A 134 28.64 -6.12 14.19
C GLY A 134 27.32 -6.50 13.52
N GLY A 135 27.08 -7.80 13.28
CA GLY A 135 25.83 -8.31 12.76
C GLY A 135 24.63 -8.05 13.69
N CYS A 136 24.79 -8.30 15.00
CA CYS A 136 23.76 -8.02 16.00
C CYS A 136 23.44 -6.52 16.13
N TRP A 137 24.45 -5.66 16.09
CA TRP A 137 24.27 -4.20 16.09
C TRP A 137 23.55 -3.72 14.82
N PHE A 138 23.93 -4.21 13.65
CA PHE A 138 23.30 -3.84 12.39
C PHE A 138 21.84 -4.29 12.30
N ALA A 139 21.53 -5.50 12.78
CA ALA A 139 20.15 -6.00 12.87
C ALA A 139 19.29 -5.16 13.82
N THR A 140 19.83 -4.76 14.98
CA THR A 140 19.11 -3.90 15.93
C THR A 140 18.92 -2.49 15.41
N ALA A 141 19.88 -1.94 14.64
CA ALA A 141 19.74 -0.66 13.96
C ALA A 141 18.67 -0.68 12.87
N GLN A 142 18.65 -1.70 12.00
CA GLN A 142 17.59 -1.85 11.00
C GLN A 142 16.20 -2.07 11.63
N ASN A 143 16.13 -2.81 12.75
CA ASN A 143 14.88 -3.04 13.46
C ASN A 143 14.31 -1.77 14.12
N LYS A 144 15.17 -0.78 14.44
CA LYS A 144 14.70 0.55 14.88
C LYS A 144 14.17 1.37 13.71
N ALA A 145 14.85 1.36 12.56
CA ALA A 145 14.42 2.09 11.36
C ALA A 145 13.12 1.54 10.75
N SER A 146 12.93 0.21 10.78
CA SER A 146 11.72 -0.44 10.23
C SER A 146 10.45 -0.10 11.02
N LYS A 147 10.54 0.00 12.35
CA LYS A 147 9.40 0.33 13.22
C LYS A 147 8.82 1.71 12.94
N VAL A 148 9.66 2.69 12.61
CA VAL A 148 9.22 4.05 12.26
C VAL A 148 8.45 4.06 10.93
N HIS A 149 8.87 3.27 9.95
CA HIS A 149 8.14 3.14 8.69
C HIS A 149 6.83 2.35 8.82
N ILE A 150 6.80 1.31 9.68
CA ILE A 150 5.58 0.54 9.94
C ILE A 150 4.53 1.40 10.63
N SER A 151 4.91 2.25 11.59
CA SER A 151 3.94 3.12 12.27
C SER A 151 3.37 4.17 11.31
N LYS A 152 4.19 4.71 10.39
CA LYS A 152 3.74 5.62 9.35
C LYS A 152 2.77 4.94 8.38
N MET A 153 3.08 3.73 7.95
CA MET A 153 2.23 2.94 7.05
C MET A 153 0.92 2.49 7.71
N MET A 154 0.91 2.17 9.01
CA MET A 154 -0.32 1.92 9.76
C MET A 154 -1.20 3.17 9.81
N LYS A 155 -0.59 4.33 10.05
CA LYS A 155 -1.32 5.61 10.13
C LYS A 155 -1.97 5.97 8.79
N ASP A 156 -1.28 5.72 7.68
CA ASP A 156 -1.84 5.96 6.34
C ASP A 156 -2.97 4.97 6.00
N LEU A 157 -2.89 3.73 6.48
CA LEU A 157 -3.94 2.71 6.31
C LEU A 157 -5.19 3.04 7.16
N GLU A 158 -5.02 3.50 8.39
CA GLU A 158 -6.10 4.00 9.24
C GLU A 158 -6.79 5.22 8.62
N SER A 159 -6.01 6.14 8.02
CA SER A 159 -6.57 7.29 7.31
C SER A 159 -7.40 6.89 6.08
N LEU A 160 -6.96 5.86 5.36
CA LEU A 160 -7.66 5.31 4.19
C LEU A 160 -8.98 4.68 4.60
N GLN A 161 -8.97 3.91 5.69
CA GLN A 161 -10.17 3.28 6.23
C GLN A 161 -11.18 4.32 6.74
N THR A 162 -10.69 5.43 7.31
CA THR A 162 -11.55 6.55 7.72
C THR A 162 -12.17 7.26 6.52
N ALA A 163 -11.41 7.47 5.45
CA ALA A 163 -11.93 8.05 4.20
C ALA A 163 -12.98 7.14 3.53
N GLU A 164 -12.74 5.83 3.51
CA GLU A 164 -13.71 4.83 3.03
C GLU A 164 -15.00 4.87 3.85
N GLN A 165 -14.90 4.89 5.18
CA GLN A 165 -16.05 5.01 6.07
C GLN A 165 -16.83 6.31 5.84
N SER A 166 -16.13 7.42 5.61
CA SER A 166 -16.77 8.72 5.33
C SER A 166 -17.54 8.74 4.01
N LEU A 167 -17.11 7.96 3.01
CA LEU A 167 -17.82 7.82 1.74
C LEU A 167 -19.11 7.02 1.93
N ILE A 168 -19.05 5.94 2.71
CA ILE A 168 -20.23 5.13 3.05
C ILE A 168 -21.25 6.00 3.79
N ASP A 169 -20.82 6.77 4.79
CA ASP A 169 -21.69 7.66 5.56
C ASP A 169 -22.32 8.75 4.67
N LEU A 170 -21.56 9.32 3.73
CA LEU A 170 -22.10 10.29 2.76
C LEU A 170 -23.15 9.65 1.83
N GLN A 171 -22.92 8.41 1.38
CA GLN A 171 -23.90 7.68 0.57
C GLN A 171 -25.17 7.36 1.36
N GLU A 172 -25.05 7.02 2.64
CA GLU A 172 -26.18 6.74 3.51
C GLU A 172 -26.99 8.01 3.81
N GLN A 173 -26.33 9.14 4.08
CA GLN A 173 -26.99 10.43 4.25
C GLN A 173 -27.74 10.87 2.99
N LEU A 174 -27.18 10.65 1.80
CA LEU A 174 -27.86 10.93 0.54
C LEU A 174 -29.09 10.03 0.34
N MET A 175 -28.99 8.75 0.72
CA MET A 175 -30.12 7.82 0.64
C MET A 175 -31.26 8.26 1.58
N ARG A 176 -30.95 8.61 2.84
CA ARG A 176 -31.94 9.12 3.79
C ARG A 176 -32.60 10.42 3.31
N ALA A 177 -31.81 11.37 2.80
CA ALA A 177 -32.34 12.61 2.24
C ALA A 177 -33.26 12.37 1.03
N GLN A 178 -32.95 11.36 0.19
CA GLN A 178 -33.79 11.00 -0.95
C GLN A 178 -35.08 10.29 -0.52
N GLU A 179 -35.04 9.45 0.52
CA GLU A 179 -36.20 8.79 1.13
C GLU A 179 -37.15 9.82 1.75
N GLU A 180 -36.64 10.80 2.49
CA GLU A 180 -37.43 11.90 3.06
C GLU A 180 -38.11 12.73 1.96
N LYS A 181 -37.39 13.03 0.86
CA LYS A 181 -37.99 13.71 -0.30
C LYS A 181 -39.10 12.89 -0.94
N ARG A 182 -38.99 11.56 -0.94
CA ARG A 182 -40.03 10.66 -1.46
C ARG A 182 -41.28 10.66 -0.57
N ASN A 183 -41.11 10.53 0.75
CA ASN A 183 -42.24 10.59 1.68
C ASN A 183 -42.96 11.94 1.62
N VAL A 184 -42.22 13.05 1.57
CA VAL A 184 -42.82 14.39 1.44
C VAL A 184 -43.56 14.56 0.10
N ALA A 185 -43.06 13.97 -0.98
CA ALA A 185 -43.75 14.00 -2.27
C ALA A 185 -45.04 13.17 -2.27
N GLU A 186 -45.05 12.01 -1.63
CA GLU A 186 -46.24 11.15 -1.49
C GLU A 186 -47.29 11.83 -0.59
N GLU A 187 -46.89 12.46 0.52
CA GLU A 187 -47.79 13.25 1.37
C GLU A 187 -48.37 14.46 0.63
N LYS A 188 -47.54 15.18 -0.14
CA LYS A 188 -47.99 16.32 -0.95
C LYS A 188 -49.02 15.88 -2.00
N GLN A 189 -48.79 14.77 -2.69
CA GLN A 189 -49.72 14.25 -3.69
C GLN A 189 -51.05 13.83 -3.06
N ASN A 190 -51.01 13.18 -1.91
CA ASN A 190 -52.21 12.81 -1.15
C ASN A 190 -53.02 14.06 -0.72
N LEU A 191 -52.32 15.12 -0.29
CA LEU A 191 -52.95 16.38 0.09
C LEU A 191 -53.55 17.12 -1.13
N GLU A 192 -52.87 17.10 -2.28
CA GLU A 192 -53.36 17.72 -3.51
C GLU A 192 -54.63 17.04 -4.03
N VAL A 193 -54.69 15.70 -3.99
CA VAL A 193 -55.90 14.95 -4.35
C VAL A 193 -57.07 15.33 -3.45
N LYS A 194 -56.83 15.45 -2.13
CA LYS A 194 -57.85 15.87 -1.17
C LYS A 194 -58.36 17.28 -1.44
N MET A 195 -57.47 18.24 -1.73
CA MET A 195 -57.87 19.61 -2.09
C MET A 195 -58.67 19.66 -3.39
N ARG A 196 -58.32 18.86 -4.41
CA ARG A 196 -59.07 18.80 -5.67
C ARG A 196 -60.49 18.28 -5.47
N ASP A 197 -60.67 17.30 -4.58
CA ASP A 197 -61.98 16.74 -4.26
C ASP A 197 -62.86 17.76 -3.54
N GLU A 198 -62.30 18.50 -2.57
CA GLU A 198 -63.00 19.60 -1.88
C GLU A 198 -63.39 20.74 -2.83
N ILE A 199 -62.51 21.12 -3.77
CA ILE A 199 -62.79 22.11 -4.80
C ILE A 199 -63.87 21.62 -5.76
N MET A 200 -63.85 20.34 -6.16
CA MET A 200 -64.86 19.76 -7.05
C MET A 200 -66.23 19.72 -6.38
N GLY A 201 -66.29 19.39 -5.09
CA GLY A 201 -67.52 19.47 -4.29
C GLY A 201 -68.06 20.90 -4.21
N ALA A 202 -67.20 21.88 -3.92
CA ALA A 202 -67.60 23.30 -3.88
C ALA A 202 -68.04 23.83 -5.25
N GLN A 203 -67.38 23.41 -6.34
CA GLN A 203 -67.77 23.76 -7.70
C GLN A 203 -69.11 23.14 -8.08
N TRP A 204 -69.39 21.91 -7.67
CA TRP A 204 -70.68 21.26 -7.90
C TRP A 204 -71.81 21.96 -7.13
N GLU A 205 -71.58 22.38 -5.89
CA GLU A 205 -72.54 23.17 -5.12
C GLU A 205 -72.76 24.57 -5.72
N ALA A 206 -71.70 25.22 -6.19
CA ALA A 206 -71.80 26.50 -6.88
C ALA A 206 -72.55 26.37 -8.21
N HIS A 207 -72.35 25.28 -8.95
CA HIS A 207 -73.08 24.99 -10.19
C HIS A 207 -74.56 24.73 -9.92
N ARG A 208 -74.88 24.00 -8.84
CA ARG A 208 -76.26 23.80 -8.36
C ARG A 208 -76.93 25.10 -7.94
N LEU A 209 -76.21 26.01 -7.27
CA LEU A 209 -76.71 27.37 -6.95
C LEU A 209 -76.83 28.27 -8.19
N HIS A 210 -76.03 28.05 -9.22
CA HIS A 210 -76.08 28.76 -10.49
C HIS A 210 -77.29 28.34 -11.33
N GLU A 211 -77.61 27.04 -11.41
CA GLU A 211 -78.86 26.53 -12.01
C GLU A 211 -80.10 27.15 -11.35
N LEU A 212 -80.08 27.35 -10.03
CA LEU A 212 -81.17 28.02 -9.30
C LEU A 212 -81.28 29.52 -9.58
N ARG A 213 -80.20 30.18 -10.03
CA ARG A 213 -80.20 31.61 -10.42
C ARG A 213 -80.52 31.86 -11.89
N GLN A 214 -80.45 30.84 -12.75
CA GLN A 214 -80.88 30.95 -14.14
C GLN A 214 -82.40 31.20 -14.28
N GLY A 215 -83.18 31.08 -13.19
CA GLY A 215 -84.61 31.43 -13.15
C GLY A 215 -84.95 32.91 -12.95
N ALA A 216 -83.99 33.81 -12.69
CA ALA A 216 -84.25 35.24 -12.45
C ALA A 216 -83.70 36.10 -13.60
N VAL A 217 -84.28 35.94 -14.78
CA VAL A 217 -83.85 36.58 -16.02
C VAL A 217 -84.49 37.97 -16.16
N THR A 218 -83.78 39.00 -15.70
CA THR A 218 -84.06 40.41 -16.06
C THR A 218 -82.76 41.22 -16.28
N GLU A 219 -81.72 40.54 -16.75
CA GLU A 219 -80.38 41.10 -17.06
C GLU A 219 -79.95 40.82 -18.52
N LEU A 220 -80.90 40.49 -19.41
CA LEU A 220 -80.60 40.06 -20.79
C LEU A 220 -79.93 41.14 -21.66
N SER A 221 -80.04 42.42 -21.33
CA SER A 221 -79.43 43.51 -22.10
C SER A 221 -78.00 43.84 -21.68
N ARG A 222 -77.64 43.64 -20.40
CA ARG A 222 -76.26 43.79 -19.90
C ARG A 222 -75.42 42.54 -20.18
N LEU A 223 -76.05 41.37 -20.21
CA LEU A 223 -75.42 40.11 -20.58
C LEU A 223 -74.94 40.07 -22.03
N ARG A 224 -75.66 40.71 -22.96
CA ARG A 224 -75.28 40.68 -24.38
C ARG A 224 -73.97 41.44 -24.67
N TYR A 225 -73.73 42.57 -23.98
CA TYR A 225 -72.46 43.31 -24.07
C TYR A 225 -71.33 42.57 -23.33
N ALA A 226 -71.63 42.00 -22.16
CA ALA A 226 -70.67 41.16 -21.45
C ALA A 226 -70.32 39.89 -22.23
N GLU A 227 -71.26 39.32 -23.00
CA GLU A 227 -71.04 38.15 -23.85
C GLU A 227 -70.09 38.46 -25.00
N GLU A 228 -70.19 39.65 -25.60
CA GLU A 228 -69.31 40.08 -26.70
C GLU A 228 -67.88 40.36 -26.21
N GLU A 229 -67.71 41.02 -25.06
CA GLU A 229 -66.42 41.14 -24.37
C GLU A 229 -65.85 39.78 -23.94
N LEU A 230 -66.71 38.86 -23.47
CA LEU A 230 -66.31 37.49 -23.13
C LEU A 230 -65.86 36.70 -24.35
N VAL A 231 -66.41 36.96 -25.54
CA VAL A 231 -65.94 36.32 -26.79
C VAL A 231 -64.54 36.83 -27.16
N GLN A 232 -64.26 38.13 -27.02
CA GLN A 232 -62.91 38.66 -27.23
C GLN A 232 -61.92 38.13 -26.18
N VAL A 233 -62.29 38.14 -24.90
CA VAL A 233 -61.47 37.59 -23.81
C VAL A 233 -61.24 36.09 -23.99
N ARG A 234 -62.25 35.32 -24.44
CA ARG A 234 -62.11 33.90 -24.75
C ARG A 234 -61.21 33.67 -25.95
N GLY A 235 -61.26 34.53 -26.96
CA GLY A 235 -60.34 34.52 -28.10
C GLY A 235 -58.89 34.77 -27.69
N ALA A 236 -58.66 35.81 -26.88
CA ALA A 236 -57.36 36.14 -26.33
C ALA A 236 -56.84 35.03 -25.39
N LEU A 237 -57.70 34.48 -24.52
CA LEU A 237 -57.35 33.38 -23.62
C LEU A 237 -57.01 32.10 -24.40
N LYS A 238 -57.72 31.82 -25.49
CA LYS A 238 -57.42 30.66 -26.36
C LYS A 238 -56.11 30.84 -27.13
N GLN A 239 -55.74 32.08 -27.46
CA GLN A 239 -54.43 32.39 -28.04
C GLN A 239 -53.32 32.24 -27.00
N VAL A 240 -53.51 32.78 -25.79
CA VAL A 240 -52.59 32.58 -24.65
C VAL A 240 -52.48 31.10 -24.28
N GLU A 241 -53.57 30.33 -24.35
CA GLU A 241 -53.56 28.89 -24.12
C GLU A 241 -52.75 28.16 -25.19
N LYS A 242 -52.88 28.53 -26.47
CA LYS A 242 -52.05 27.97 -27.55
C LYS A 242 -50.58 28.33 -27.38
N ASP A 243 -50.27 29.58 -27.03
CA ASP A 243 -48.90 30.05 -26.83
C ASP A 243 -48.29 29.41 -25.57
N MET A 244 -49.09 29.23 -24.52
CA MET A 244 -48.71 28.50 -23.31
C MET A 244 -48.52 27.01 -23.59
N GLN A 245 -49.39 26.37 -24.36
CA GLN A 245 -49.24 24.99 -24.82
C GLN A 245 -47.99 24.81 -25.68
N ALA A 246 -47.66 25.75 -26.57
CA ALA A 246 -46.44 25.73 -27.36
C ALA A 246 -45.17 25.91 -26.49
N SER A 247 -45.24 26.74 -25.44
CA SER A 247 -44.18 26.87 -24.44
C SER A 247 -44.03 25.62 -23.55
N TRP A 248 -45.15 24.94 -23.25
CA TRP A 248 -45.18 23.71 -22.46
C TRP A 248 -44.66 22.49 -23.25
N THR A 249 -45.00 22.34 -24.53
CA THR A 249 -44.45 21.29 -25.38
C THR A 249 -42.94 21.48 -25.61
N SER A 250 -42.49 22.74 -25.72
CA SER A 250 -41.05 23.08 -25.74
C SER A 250 -40.36 22.70 -24.43
N SER A 251 -41.04 22.85 -23.29
CA SER A 251 -40.57 22.44 -21.97
C SER A 251 -40.48 20.91 -21.81
N GLU A 252 -41.39 20.14 -22.41
CA GLU A 252 -41.37 18.67 -22.37
C GLU A 252 -40.19 18.08 -23.17
N VAL A 253 -39.94 18.60 -24.37
CA VAL A 253 -38.80 18.15 -25.19
C VAL A 253 -37.48 18.48 -24.48
N LEU A 254 -37.36 19.70 -23.93
CA LEU A 254 -36.19 20.10 -23.14
C LEU A 254 -35.99 19.20 -21.91
N GLN A 255 -37.08 18.88 -21.20
CA GLN A 255 -37.04 17.97 -20.05
C GLN A 255 -36.48 16.59 -20.45
N GLN A 256 -36.94 16.01 -21.55
CA GLN A 256 -36.47 14.71 -22.02
C GLN A 256 -34.98 14.73 -22.38
N TRP A 257 -34.49 15.77 -23.07
CA TRP A 257 -33.07 15.92 -23.41
C TRP A 257 -32.18 16.13 -22.17
N LEU A 258 -32.64 16.92 -21.21
CA LEU A 258 -31.92 17.12 -19.95
C LEU A 258 -31.89 15.83 -19.11
N GLN A 259 -32.98 15.06 -19.08
CA GLN A 259 -33.01 13.74 -18.44
C GLN A 259 -32.04 12.78 -19.11
N LEU A 260 -31.99 12.73 -20.45
CA LEU A 260 -31.02 11.93 -21.19
C LEU A 260 -29.58 12.34 -20.85
N THR A 261 -29.32 13.65 -20.79
CA THR A 261 -28.01 14.21 -20.46
C THR A 261 -27.58 13.82 -19.04
N HIS A 262 -28.50 13.92 -18.07
CA HIS A 262 -28.27 13.47 -16.69
C HIS A 262 -27.91 11.98 -16.65
N GLU A 263 -28.66 11.12 -17.35
CA GLU A 263 -28.40 9.68 -17.38
C GLU A 263 -27.05 9.34 -18.01
N VAL A 264 -26.68 9.97 -19.11
CA VAL A 264 -25.37 9.81 -19.74
C VAL A 264 -24.26 10.23 -18.78
N GLU A 265 -24.42 11.36 -18.10
CA GLU A 265 -23.45 11.84 -17.12
C GLU A 265 -23.31 10.89 -15.91
N VAL A 266 -24.42 10.32 -15.42
CA VAL A 266 -24.42 9.28 -14.38
C VAL A 266 -23.58 8.07 -14.82
N GLN A 267 -23.73 7.62 -16.07
CA GLN A 267 -22.94 6.50 -16.59
C GLN A 267 -21.44 6.82 -16.61
N TYR A 268 -21.05 7.98 -17.13
CA TYR A 268 -19.65 8.41 -17.11
C TYR A 268 -19.08 8.49 -15.69
N TYR A 269 -19.84 9.07 -14.76
CA TYR A 269 -19.46 9.12 -13.36
C TYR A 269 -19.27 7.71 -12.77
N ASN A 270 -20.19 6.77 -13.05
CA ASN A 270 -20.11 5.41 -12.53
C ASN A 270 -18.87 4.67 -13.05
N VAL A 271 -18.54 4.81 -14.34
CA VAL A 271 -17.32 4.24 -14.92
C VAL A 271 -16.08 4.85 -14.27
N LYS A 272 -16.04 6.19 -14.10
CA LYS A 272 -14.92 6.88 -13.45
C LYS A 272 -14.75 6.44 -11.98
N LYS A 273 -15.85 6.30 -11.24
CA LYS A 273 -15.88 5.78 -9.87
C LYS A 273 -15.32 4.36 -9.80
N GLN A 274 -15.81 3.47 -10.67
CA GLN A 274 -15.38 2.07 -10.68
C GLN A 274 -13.89 1.95 -11.01
N SER A 275 -13.38 2.74 -11.96
CA SER A 275 -11.95 2.82 -12.25
C SER A 275 -11.13 3.29 -11.05
N ALA A 276 -11.56 4.33 -10.34
CA ALA A 276 -10.86 4.82 -9.15
C ALA A 276 -10.85 3.80 -8.00
N VAL A 277 -11.96 3.11 -7.77
CA VAL A 277 -12.05 2.02 -6.78
C VAL A 277 -11.14 0.85 -7.15
N GLN A 278 -11.11 0.47 -8.43
CA GLN A 278 -10.24 -0.60 -8.92
C GLN A 278 -8.75 -0.23 -8.78
N GLN A 279 -8.38 1.02 -9.11
CA GLN A 279 -7.01 1.52 -8.90
C GLN A 279 -6.59 1.45 -7.43
N LEU A 280 -7.49 1.81 -6.49
CA LEU A 280 -7.23 1.68 -5.07
C LEU A 280 -7.04 0.21 -4.66
N ALA A 281 -7.90 -0.69 -5.15
CA ALA A 281 -7.81 -2.12 -4.85
C ALA A 281 -6.47 -2.71 -5.32
N THR A 282 -6.04 -2.38 -6.53
CA THR A 282 -4.74 -2.81 -7.08
C THR A 282 -3.57 -2.24 -6.27
N ALA A 283 -3.60 -0.95 -5.92
CA ALA A 283 -2.55 -0.33 -5.11
C ALA A 283 -2.44 -0.98 -3.71
N LYS A 284 -3.58 -1.32 -3.08
CA LYS A 284 -3.64 -2.02 -1.80
C LYS A 284 -3.07 -3.44 -1.89
N GLU A 285 -3.38 -4.18 -2.95
CA GLU A 285 -2.86 -5.53 -3.17
C GLU A 285 -1.33 -5.52 -3.36
N GLU A 286 -0.80 -4.57 -4.13
CA GLU A 286 0.65 -4.40 -4.32
C GLU A 286 1.37 -4.04 -3.01
N ALA A 287 0.76 -3.16 -2.20
CA ALA A 287 1.29 -2.80 -0.88
C ALA A 287 1.34 -4.00 0.08
N GLU A 288 0.27 -4.81 0.14
CA GLU A 288 0.23 -6.03 0.95
C GLU A 288 1.23 -7.09 0.46
N LYS A 289 1.45 -7.21 -0.86
CA LYS A 289 2.50 -8.09 -1.42
C LYS A 289 3.89 -7.69 -0.95
N ILE A 290 4.22 -6.39 -0.94
CA ILE A 290 5.51 -5.89 -0.43
C ILE A 290 5.63 -6.16 1.07
N LYS A 291 4.58 -5.87 1.83
CA LYS A 291 4.52 -6.12 3.28
C LYS A 291 4.74 -7.60 3.61
N LYS A 292 4.10 -8.52 2.88
CA LYS A 292 4.24 -9.98 3.05
C LYS A 292 5.64 -10.50 2.68
N LYS A 293 6.26 -9.95 1.62
CA LYS A 293 7.64 -10.27 1.22
C LYS A 293 8.65 -9.81 2.29
N ARG A 294 8.43 -8.66 2.92
CA ARG A 294 9.26 -8.13 4.00
C ARG A 294 9.06 -8.83 5.35
N SER A 295 7.89 -9.39 5.62
CA SER A 295 7.61 -10.14 6.85
C SER A 295 8.09 -11.60 6.83
N SER A 296 8.49 -12.12 5.65
CA SER A 296 9.03 -13.47 5.51
C SER A 296 10.51 -13.53 5.89
N VAL A 297 10.91 -14.54 6.64
CA VAL A 297 12.24 -14.69 7.30
C VAL A 297 13.43 -14.69 6.33
N LEU A 298 13.20 -14.90 5.03
CA LEU A 298 14.21 -14.87 3.96
C LEU A 298 14.28 -13.53 3.19
N GLY A 299 13.45 -12.54 3.53
CA GLY A 299 13.24 -11.32 2.75
C GLY A 299 14.31 -10.22 2.92
N THR A 300 15.15 -10.28 3.95
CA THR A 300 16.07 -9.19 4.32
C THR A 300 17.17 -8.93 3.27
N LEU A 301 17.42 -9.88 2.36
CA LEU A 301 18.53 -9.80 1.38
C LEU A 301 18.11 -9.21 0.02
N HIS A 302 16.81 -9.15 -0.30
CA HIS A 302 16.29 -8.63 -1.58
C HIS A 302 15.60 -7.25 -1.45
N VAL A 303 15.63 -6.67 -0.25
CA VAL A 303 14.93 -5.43 0.12
C VAL A 303 15.70 -4.14 -0.23
N ALA A 304 16.88 -4.26 -0.87
CA ALA A 304 17.70 -3.11 -1.27
C ALA A 304 17.24 -2.40 -2.56
N HIS A 305 16.23 -2.89 -3.29
CA HIS A 305 15.66 -2.17 -4.42
C HIS A 305 14.56 -1.20 -3.95
N SER A 306 14.98 -0.04 -3.44
CA SER A 306 14.12 1.07 -3.00
C SER A 306 13.10 1.51 -4.06
N SER A 307 13.40 1.33 -5.34
CA SER A 307 12.54 1.74 -6.46
C SER A 307 11.16 1.08 -6.49
N SER A 308 11.02 -0.16 -6.00
CA SER A 308 9.73 -0.86 -5.98
C SER A 308 8.76 -0.34 -4.91
N LEU A 309 9.29 0.22 -3.84
CA LEU A 309 8.50 0.77 -2.74
C LEU A 309 7.99 2.17 -3.08
N ASP A 310 8.86 3.02 -3.63
CA ASP A 310 8.49 4.36 -4.09
C ASP A 310 7.42 4.30 -5.19
N GLN A 311 7.47 3.28 -6.06
CA GLN A 311 6.48 3.05 -7.09
C GLN A 311 5.09 2.70 -6.52
N VAL A 312 5.03 1.87 -5.48
CA VAL A 312 3.76 1.52 -4.82
C VAL A 312 3.20 2.71 -4.05
N ASP A 313 4.05 3.48 -3.36
CA ASP A 313 3.63 4.70 -2.65
C ASP A 313 3.02 5.74 -3.61
N HIS A 314 3.66 5.93 -4.77
CA HIS A 314 3.13 6.80 -5.81
C HIS A 314 1.76 6.32 -6.33
N LYS A 315 1.58 5.01 -6.56
CA LYS A 315 0.29 4.43 -6.97
C LYS A 315 -0.80 4.61 -5.91
N ILE A 316 -0.47 4.49 -4.62
CA ILE A 316 -1.41 4.75 -3.52
C ILE A 316 -1.83 6.22 -3.53
N LEU A 317 -0.87 7.14 -3.68
CA LEU A 317 -1.17 8.58 -3.74
C LEU A 317 -2.09 8.91 -4.93
N GLN A 318 -1.79 8.36 -6.11
CA GLN A 318 -2.63 8.51 -7.30
C GLN A 318 -4.05 7.97 -7.07
N ALA A 319 -4.20 6.79 -6.48
CA ALA A 319 -5.51 6.21 -6.18
C ALA A 319 -6.31 7.08 -5.17
N LYS A 320 -5.64 7.65 -4.16
CA LYS A 320 -6.28 8.58 -3.20
C LYS A 320 -6.74 9.86 -3.90
N ASN A 321 -5.92 10.41 -4.79
CA ASN A 321 -6.29 11.59 -5.59
C ASN A 321 -7.47 11.30 -6.54
N ALA A 322 -7.48 10.13 -7.19
CA ALA A 322 -8.59 9.73 -8.05
C ALA A 322 -9.91 9.61 -7.27
N LEU A 323 -9.88 9.10 -6.04
CA LEU A 323 -11.07 9.01 -5.17
C LEU A 323 -11.54 10.37 -4.66
N SER A 324 -10.62 11.27 -4.29
CA SER A 324 -10.99 12.63 -3.90
C SER A 324 -11.62 13.40 -5.06
N GLU A 325 -11.10 13.20 -6.28
CA GLU A 325 -11.66 13.77 -7.50
C GLU A 325 -13.06 13.23 -7.81
N VAL A 326 -13.28 11.91 -7.71
CA VAL A 326 -14.62 11.31 -7.87
C VAL A 326 -15.60 11.86 -6.83
N THR A 327 -15.14 12.08 -5.60
CA THR A 327 -15.97 12.66 -4.53
C THR A 327 -16.35 14.11 -4.82
N ALA A 328 -15.39 14.92 -5.28
CA ALA A 328 -15.65 16.30 -5.68
C ALA A 328 -16.61 16.37 -6.87
N CYS A 329 -16.41 15.50 -7.86
CA CYS A 329 -17.28 15.37 -9.04
C CYS A 329 -18.71 14.99 -8.65
N LEU A 330 -18.90 14.08 -7.69
CA LEU A 330 -20.24 13.73 -7.21
C LEU A 330 -20.95 14.93 -6.57
N ARG A 331 -20.25 15.68 -5.70
CA ARG A 331 -20.82 16.85 -5.02
C ARG A 331 -21.21 17.93 -6.02
N GLU A 332 -20.32 18.23 -6.96
CA GLU A 332 -20.58 19.19 -8.04
C GLU A 332 -21.80 18.77 -8.85
N ARG A 333 -21.83 17.51 -9.32
CA ARG A 333 -22.91 16.99 -10.16
C ARG A 333 -24.26 17.08 -9.46
N LEU A 334 -24.35 16.62 -8.20
CA LEU A 334 -25.58 16.70 -7.42
C LEU A 334 -26.04 18.15 -7.25
N HIS A 335 -25.13 19.05 -6.92
CA HIS A 335 -25.45 20.46 -6.76
C HIS A 335 -25.94 21.08 -8.08
N ARG A 336 -25.20 20.91 -9.19
CA ARG A 336 -25.56 21.46 -10.49
C ARG A 336 -26.92 20.94 -10.97
N TRP A 337 -27.17 19.63 -10.90
CA TRP A 337 -28.46 19.08 -11.31
C TRP A 337 -29.62 19.54 -10.45
N GLN A 338 -29.41 19.71 -9.14
CA GLN A 338 -30.41 20.31 -8.26
C GLN A 338 -30.72 21.76 -8.63
N GLN A 339 -29.71 22.56 -9.02
CA GLN A 339 -29.94 23.93 -9.48
C GLN A 339 -30.67 23.96 -10.83
N ILE A 340 -30.30 23.08 -11.77
CA ILE A 340 -30.97 22.97 -13.07
C ILE A 340 -32.44 22.59 -12.87
N GLU A 341 -32.76 21.60 -12.02
CA GLU A 341 -34.15 21.26 -11.70
C GLU A 341 -34.93 22.44 -11.12
N ARG A 342 -34.30 23.23 -10.23
CA ARG A 342 -34.95 24.41 -9.65
C ARG A 342 -35.24 25.48 -10.71
N LEU A 343 -34.31 25.71 -11.64
CA LEU A 343 -34.47 26.71 -12.70
C LEU A 343 -35.47 26.25 -13.77
N CYS A 344 -35.50 24.96 -14.07
CA CYS A 344 -36.38 24.38 -15.08
C CYS A 344 -37.81 24.11 -14.57
N GLY A 345 -38.00 23.89 -13.27
CA GLY A 345 -39.32 23.69 -12.66
C GLY A 345 -39.94 22.30 -12.88
N PHE A 346 -39.19 21.34 -13.42
CA PHE A 346 -39.62 19.96 -13.64
C PHE A 346 -38.57 18.95 -13.15
N PRO A 347 -38.96 17.70 -12.78
CA PRO A 347 -38.03 16.70 -12.28
C PRO A 347 -37.14 16.12 -13.39
N LEU A 348 -35.84 16.06 -13.12
CA LEU A 348 -34.78 15.57 -14.04
C LEU A 348 -34.06 14.34 -13.48
N ILE A 349 -33.75 14.36 -12.19
CA ILE A 349 -32.99 13.30 -11.50
C ILE A 349 -33.85 12.03 -11.38
N ARG A 350 -35.17 12.19 -11.22
CA ARG A 350 -36.12 11.08 -11.19
C ARG A 350 -36.71 10.88 -12.59
N ASN A 351 -36.16 9.92 -13.33
CA ASN A 351 -36.57 9.63 -14.70
C ASN A 351 -36.74 8.12 -14.95
N SER A 352 -37.22 7.77 -16.15
CA SER A 352 -37.52 6.38 -16.56
C SER A 352 -36.29 5.56 -16.97
N GLY A 353 -35.08 6.10 -16.79
CA GLY A 353 -33.82 5.47 -17.16
C GLY A 353 -33.41 5.67 -18.63
N LEU A 354 -32.11 5.52 -18.90
CA LEU A 354 -31.45 5.81 -20.18
C LEU A 354 -32.13 5.13 -21.38
N ALA A 355 -32.48 3.84 -21.27
CA ALA A 355 -33.05 3.07 -22.38
C ALA A 355 -34.43 3.58 -22.83
N ASN A 356 -35.28 3.96 -21.88
CA ASN A 356 -36.62 4.47 -22.16
C ASN A 356 -36.56 5.88 -22.75
N LEU A 357 -35.67 6.74 -22.23
CA LEU A 357 -35.44 8.09 -22.74
C LEU A 357 -34.87 8.08 -24.17
N THR A 358 -33.92 7.18 -24.44
CA THR A 358 -33.36 6.97 -25.77
C THR A 358 -34.45 6.48 -26.73
N ALA A 359 -35.26 5.49 -26.33
CA ALA A 359 -36.34 5.01 -27.16
C ALA A 359 -37.36 6.12 -27.51
N LYS A 360 -37.76 6.98 -26.56
CA LYS A 360 -38.69 8.09 -26.80
C LYS A 360 -38.11 9.16 -27.73
N LEU A 361 -36.93 9.68 -27.42
CA LEU A 361 -36.32 10.78 -28.17
C LEU A 361 -35.93 10.38 -29.59
N TYR A 362 -35.42 9.16 -29.79
CA TYR A 362 -35.00 8.71 -31.12
C TYR A 362 -36.16 8.13 -31.95
N SER A 363 -37.25 7.64 -31.35
CA SER A 363 -38.44 7.20 -32.11
C SER A 363 -39.19 8.38 -32.73
N ASP A 364 -39.32 9.51 -32.01
CA ASP A 364 -39.98 10.72 -32.53
C ASP A 364 -39.15 11.41 -33.64
N SER A 365 -37.81 11.27 -33.60
CA SER A 365 -36.93 11.79 -34.64
C SER A 365 -37.04 11.06 -35.99
N ILE A 366 -37.39 9.77 -35.97
CA ILE A 366 -37.57 8.96 -37.19
C ILE A 366 -38.92 9.31 -37.88
N ALA A 367 -39.92 9.75 -37.13
CA ALA A 367 -41.22 10.16 -37.68
C ALA A 367 -41.17 11.48 -38.47
N LEU A 368 -40.21 12.37 -38.18
CA LEU A 368 -40.03 13.66 -38.85
C LEU A 368 -39.11 13.62 -40.10
N ALA A 369 -38.53 12.46 -40.42
CA ALA A 369 -37.57 12.31 -41.53
C ALA A 369 -38.20 11.94 -42.90
N LEU A 370 -39.48 12.24 -43.13
CA LEU A 370 -40.08 12.05 -44.46
C LEU A 370 -41.08 13.17 -44.84
N PRO A 371 -40.68 14.12 -45.70
CA PRO A 371 -41.58 14.75 -46.64
C PRO A 371 -41.29 14.18 -48.03
N ARG A 372 -41.96 13.07 -48.39
CA ARG A 372 -42.05 12.65 -49.78
C ARG A 372 -43.21 13.40 -50.41
N VAL A 373 -42.89 14.47 -51.12
CA VAL A 373 -43.79 15.17 -52.05
C VAL A 373 -44.43 14.15 -53.02
N PRO A 374 -45.73 14.29 -53.31
CA PRO A 374 -46.22 13.98 -54.64
C PRO A 374 -46.75 15.24 -55.31
N GLN A 375 -46.14 15.54 -56.45
CA GLN A 375 -46.60 16.50 -57.45
C GLN A 375 -47.82 15.97 -58.19
N GLN A 376 -48.71 16.90 -58.58
CA GLN A 376 -49.64 16.95 -59.74
C GLN A 376 -51.10 17.20 -59.32
N SER A 377 -51.93 18.01 -60.00
CA SER A 377 -51.81 19.07 -61.00
C SER A 377 -53.25 19.57 -61.21
N CYS A 378 -53.53 20.87 -61.13
CA CYS A 378 -54.66 21.48 -61.84
C CYS A 378 -54.38 22.97 -62.07
N SER A 379 -54.25 23.33 -63.34
CA SER A 379 -54.01 24.66 -63.87
C SER A 379 -55.29 25.50 -63.83
N CYS A 380 -55.18 26.79 -63.48
CA CYS A 380 -55.79 27.86 -64.26
C CYS A 380 -55.07 29.20 -64.06
N HIS A 381 -54.84 29.84 -65.21
CA HIS A 381 -54.13 31.07 -65.52
C HIS A 381 -54.49 32.31 -64.66
N SER A 382 -53.50 33.14 -64.32
CA SER A 382 -53.37 34.49 -64.88
C SER A 382 -52.01 35.12 -64.54
N SER A 383 -51.41 35.71 -65.58
CA SER A 383 -50.20 36.53 -65.63
C SER A 383 -50.28 37.78 -64.74
N VAL A 384 -49.17 38.21 -64.12
CA VAL A 384 -48.49 39.51 -64.36
C VAL A 384 -47.09 39.47 -63.71
N HIS A 385 -46.08 39.34 -64.57
CA HIS A 385 -44.82 40.10 -64.66
C HIS A 385 -44.25 40.84 -63.42
N GLY A 386 -42.96 40.59 -63.11
CA GLY A 386 -42.13 41.51 -62.30
C GLY A 386 -40.93 40.88 -61.59
N SER A 387 -39.88 40.56 -62.34
CA SER A 387 -38.55 40.12 -61.87
C SER A 387 -37.64 41.33 -61.53
N ILE A 388 -36.60 41.04 -60.72
CA ILE A 388 -35.23 41.63 -60.60
C ILE A 388 -34.93 41.82 -59.09
N GLU A 389 -34.32 40.83 -58.39
CA GLU A 389 -32.87 40.58 -58.26
C GLU A 389 -32.05 41.87 -58.03
N ASP A 390 -31.44 42.06 -56.85
CA ASP A 390 -29.98 42.01 -56.69
C ASP A 390 -29.48 42.46 -55.29
N LEU A 391 -28.24 42.06 -54.99
CA LEU A 391 -27.26 42.66 -54.06
C LEU A 391 -27.18 42.15 -52.60
N LEU A 392 -26.37 41.09 -52.46
CA LEU A 392 -25.39 40.91 -51.40
C LEU A 392 -24.20 41.87 -51.62
N GLU A 393 -23.78 42.66 -50.61
CA GLU A 393 -22.35 42.82 -50.31
C GLU A 393 -22.09 43.47 -48.93
N GLU A 394 -21.00 42.99 -48.33
CA GLU A 394 -20.44 43.26 -47.00
C GLU A 394 -19.57 44.54 -47.01
N SER A 395 -19.48 45.28 -45.90
CA SER A 395 -18.52 46.39 -45.74
C SER A 395 -17.86 46.39 -44.36
N PRO A 396 -16.51 46.47 -44.26
CA PRO A 396 -15.75 46.66 -43.01
C PRO A 396 -15.55 48.17 -42.68
N PRO A 397 -15.01 48.53 -41.49
CA PRO A 397 -15.15 49.88 -40.92
C PRO A 397 -14.03 50.85 -41.37
N PRO A 398 -14.27 52.18 -41.40
CA PRO A 398 -13.25 53.14 -41.79
C PRO A 398 -12.46 53.71 -40.60
N ILE A 399 -11.18 53.91 -40.88
CA ILE A 399 -10.13 54.54 -40.07
C ILE A 399 -10.17 56.07 -40.27
N LEU A 400 -10.03 56.82 -39.18
CA LEU A 400 -9.78 58.28 -39.13
C LEU A 400 -8.43 58.64 -39.76
N PRO A 401 -8.30 59.82 -40.41
CA PRO A 401 -7.52 60.87 -39.75
C PRO A 401 -7.97 62.34 -40.00
N GLN A 402 -7.72 63.13 -38.95
CA GLN A 402 -7.41 64.57 -38.84
C GLN A 402 -7.42 65.49 -40.09
N MET A 403 -7.97 66.69 -39.90
CA MET A 403 -7.63 67.92 -40.63
C MET A 403 -7.40 69.09 -39.64
N PRO A 404 -6.56 70.09 -40.02
CA PRO A 404 -5.95 71.07 -39.13
C PRO A 404 -6.75 72.39 -39.05
N GLY A 405 -6.34 73.24 -38.11
CA GLY A 405 -7.06 74.47 -37.74
C GLY A 405 -6.91 75.66 -38.69
N GLU A 406 -7.85 76.58 -38.49
CA GLU A 406 -7.68 78.02 -38.24
C GLU A 406 -8.78 78.46 -37.27
#